data_AF-A0A9N9GYE7-F1
#
_entry.id   AF-A0A9N9GYE7-F1
#
_cell.length_a   1.000
_cell.length_b   1.000
_cell.length_c   1.000
_cell.angle_alpha   90.00
_cell.angle_beta   90.00
_cell.angle_gamma   90.00
#
_symmetry.space_group_name_H-M   'P 1'
#
loop_
_entity.id
_entity.type
_entity.pdbx_description
1 polymer ?
#
loop_
_entity_poly.entity_id
_entity_poly.type
_entity_poly.pdbx_seq_one_letter_code
_entity_poly.pdbx_strand_id
1 'polypeptide(L)'
;MRGSFEYKRPCGWKRIALNVLDKYENNLWLGVGGNRRSHSTNSVTNEWPVSYHGTAEHNFKSIAQDGYLLCKGKRFRFGRGIYSTPDIDVASRYATKYTFNGEQYLVVFQNRVNPNNLVRISKSETGIGEYWISPDGADLRPYGLCIKKAIDQIEKDLKIAKEESHKDGSDLDVLEIDLPSIKTKKQVHSSLMISIKQQLPNWWIQIDNKLVVNGNEFRPDVGGWNP
;
A
#
# COMPACT_ATOMS: atom_id res chain seq x y z
N MET A 1 -14.72 -7.32 0.01
CA MET A 1 -15.22 -5.93 0.10
C MET A 1 -14.68 -5.25 1.35
N ARG A 2 -14.50 -3.93 1.29
CA ARG A 2 -14.24 -3.05 2.44
C ARG A 2 -14.98 -1.74 2.20
N GLY A 3 -15.77 -1.26 3.17
CA GLY A 3 -16.55 -0.03 3.04
C GLY A 3 -17.49 0.04 1.84
N SER A 4 -17.98 -1.12 1.39
CA SER A 4 -18.83 -1.34 0.20
C SER A 4 -18.12 -1.19 -1.15
N PHE A 5 -16.78 -1.19 -1.15
CA PHE A 5 -15.96 -1.25 -2.37
C PHE A 5 -15.21 -2.57 -2.46
N GLU A 6 -14.86 -2.95 -3.69
CA GLU A 6 -13.91 -4.04 -3.93
C GLU A 6 -12.59 -3.71 -3.23
N TYR A 7 -12.03 -4.70 -2.52
CA TYR A 7 -10.74 -4.57 -1.89
C TYR A 7 -9.74 -5.46 -2.63
N LYS A 8 -8.96 -4.83 -3.50
CA LYS A 8 -7.79 -5.45 -4.12
C LYS A 8 -6.70 -5.58 -3.07
N ARG A 9 -6.53 -6.79 -2.54
CA ARG A 9 -5.49 -7.10 -1.56
C ARG A 9 -4.09 -6.82 -2.14
N PRO A 10 -3.13 -6.32 -1.35
CA PRO A 10 -1.78 -6.04 -1.83
C PRO A 10 -0.96 -7.35 -1.87
N CYS A 11 -1.42 -8.32 -2.63
CA CYS A 11 -0.78 -9.64 -2.73
C CYS A 11 0.65 -9.51 -3.24
N GLY A 12 1.60 -10.20 -2.59
CA GLY A 12 3.03 -10.11 -2.89
C GLY A 12 3.75 -8.92 -2.23
N TRP A 13 3.03 -8.00 -1.59
CA TRP A 13 3.62 -6.92 -0.81
C TRP A 13 3.68 -7.29 0.67
N LYS A 14 4.76 -6.94 1.36
CA LYS A 14 4.81 -7.02 2.82
C LYS A 14 4.10 -5.81 3.41
N ARG A 15 3.17 -6.05 4.33
CA ARG A 15 2.43 -4.99 5.03
C ARG A 15 2.94 -4.76 6.45
N ILE A 16 3.07 -3.50 6.83
CA ILE A 16 3.32 -3.04 8.20
C ILE A 16 2.13 -2.17 8.60
N ALA A 17 1.56 -2.38 9.80
CA ALA A 17 0.50 -1.54 10.30
C ALA A 17 1.08 -0.25 10.91
N LEU A 18 0.38 0.87 10.72
CA LEU A 18 0.62 2.10 11.46
C LEU A 18 -0.23 2.09 12.73
N ASN A 19 0.30 2.62 13.83
CA ASN A 19 -0.51 2.84 15.02
C ASN A 19 -1.41 4.06 14.78
N VAL A 20 -2.70 3.81 14.65
CA VAL A 20 -3.73 4.79 14.30
C VAL A 20 -4.97 4.68 15.19
N LEU A 21 -4.90 3.84 16.23
CA LEU A 21 -5.96 3.74 17.22
C LEU A 21 -6.07 5.09 17.92
N ASP A 22 -7.30 5.60 17.97
CA ASP A 22 -7.65 6.86 18.65
C ASP A 22 -6.92 8.09 18.11
N LYS A 23 -6.30 7.97 16.92
CA LYS A 23 -5.67 9.08 16.19
C LYS A 23 -6.71 10.02 15.56
N TYR A 24 -7.89 9.50 15.27
CA TYR A 24 -9.00 10.23 14.67
C TYR A 24 -10.23 10.16 15.59
N GLU A 25 -11.33 10.79 15.19
CA GLU A 25 -12.52 11.01 16.03
C GLU A 25 -13.15 9.72 16.55
N ASN A 26 -12.97 8.61 15.82
CA ASN A 26 -13.36 7.25 16.23
C ASN A 26 -12.55 6.22 15.43
N ASN A 27 -12.75 4.92 15.71
CA ASN A 27 -12.09 3.82 15.01
C ASN A 27 -13.00 3.07 14.01
N LEU A 28 -14.26 3.48 13.82
CA LEU A 28 -15.24 2.74 13.00
C LEU A 28 -14.80 2.59 11.54
N TRP A 29 -14.08 3.59 11.02
CA TRP A 29 -13.49 3.60 9.67
C TRP A 29 -12.53 2.43 9.41
N LEU A 30 -11.90 1.86 10.45
CA LEU A 30 -11.08 0.66 10.34
C LEU A 30 -11.90 -0.63 10.15
N GLY A 31 -13.22 -0.56 10.40
CA GLY A 31 -14.12 -1.71 10.39
C GLY A 31 -14.02 -2.58 11.64
N VAL A 32 -13.71 -1.98 12.79
CA VAL A 32 -13.61 -2.66 14.12
C VAL A 32 -14.98 -2.86 14.79
N GLY A 33 -16.01 -2.12 14.34
CA GLY A 33 -17.30 -2.01 15.03
C GLY A 33 -18.33 -3.11 14.73
N GLY A 34 -17.93 -4.31 14.31
CA GLY A 34 -18.91 -5.38 14.08
C GLY A 34 -18.37 -6.79 14.27
N ASN A 35 -19.29 -7.74 14.41
CA ASN A 35 -19.03 -9.18 14.45
C ASN A 35 -18.52 -9.69 13.10
N ARG A 36 -17.35 -9.20 12.68
CA ARG A 36 -16.63 -9.79 11.56
C ARG A 36 -16.09 -11.12 12.01
N ARG A 37 -16.79 -12.19 11.62
CA ARG A 37 -16.18 -13.52 11.59
C ARG A 37 -14.93 -13.42 10.73
N SER A 38 -13.84 -14.06 11.17
CA SER A 38 -12.51 -14.04 10.53
C SER A 38 -12.53 -14.20 8.99
N HIS A 39 -13.51 -14.95 8.47
CA HIS A 39 -13.68 -15.25 7.04
C HIS A 39 -14.65 -14.33 6.28
N SER A 40 -15.20 -13.29 6.91
CA SER A 40 -16.20 -12.45 6.28
C SER A 40 -15.57 -11.52 5.23
N THR A 41 -16.01 -11.68 3.99
CA THR A 41 -15.65 -10.80 2.86
C THR A 41 -16.51 -9.54 2.81
N ASN A 42 -17.52 -9.42 3.68
CA ASN A 42 -18.47 -8.31 3.71
C ASN A 42 -17.89 -7.08 4.42
N SER A 43 -18.39 -5.93 3.99
CA SER A 43 -18.16 -4.64 4.65
C SER A 43 -18.88 -4.60 5.99
N VAL A 44 -18.36 -3.83 6.93
CA VAL A 44 -19.09 -3.47 8.16
C VAL A 44 -19.64 -2.06 8.02
N THR A 45 -20.70 -1.76 8.75
CA THR A 45 -21.25 -0.42 8.86
C THR A 45 -20.16 0.59 9.22
N ASN A 46 -20.16 1.73 8.53
CA ASN A 46 -19.22 2.85 8.70
C ASN A 46 -17.73 2.53 8.44
N GLU A 47 -17.41 1.33 7.94
CA GLU A 47 -16.07 1.05 7.47
C GLU A 47 -15.76 1.86 6.21
N TRP A 48 -14.53 2.37 6.12
CA TRP A 48 -14.06 3.07 4.93
C TRP A 48 -13.41 2.11 3.93
N PRO A 49 -13.59 2.29 2.61
CA PRO A 49 -12.88 1.53 1.60
C PRO A 49 -11.36 1.70 1.68
N VAL A 50 -10.63 0.75 1.08
CA VAL A 50 -9.17 0.72 1.09
C VAL A 50 -8.64 1.29 -0.22
N SER A 51 -7.63 2.15 -0.13
CA SER A 51 -6.86 2.65 -1.28
C SER A 51 -5.36 2.68 -0.99
N TYR A 52 -4.58 3.03 -2.01
CA TYR A 52 -3.14 3.07 -1.99
C TYR A 52 -2.60 4.41 -2.50
N HIS A 53 -1.47 4.86 -1.96
CA HIS A 53 -0.81 6.10 -2.36
C HIS A 53 0.71 5.92 -2.41
N GLY A 54 1.29 6.03 -3.60
CA GLY A 54 2.73 6.15 -3.79
C GLY A 54 3.16 7.61 -3.69
N THR A 55 4.30 7.87 -3.06
CA THR A 55 4.81 9.23 -2.87
C THR A 55 6.34 9.30 -2.83
N ALA A 56 6.85 10.52 -2.75
CA ALA A 56 8.26 10.82 -2.58
C ALA A 56 8.77 10.52 -1.17
N GLU A 57 10.05 10.13 -1.04
CA GLU A 57 10.63 9.70 0.24
C GLU A 57 10.44 10.73 1.37
N HIS A 58 10.71 11.99 1.09
CA HIS A 58 10.61 13.08 2.07
C HIS A 58 9.17 13.31 2.59
N ASN A 59 8.15 12.79 1.92
CA ASN A 59 6.76 12.94 2.35
C ASN A 59 6.35 11.88 3.39
N PHE A 60 7.01 10.71 3.42
CA PHE A 60 6.56 9.55 4.21
C PHE A 60 6.42 9.88 5.69
N LYS A 61 7.45 10.49 6.28
CA LYS A 61 7.43 10.86 7.70
C LYS A 61 6.23 11.73 8.03
N SER A 62 6.04 12.81 7.28
CA SER A 62 4.94 13.75 7.53
C SER A 62 3.57 13.14 7.28
N ILE A 63 3.37 12.37 6.21
CA ILE A 63 2.07 11.73 5.94
C ILE A 63 1.72 10.74 7.04
N ALA A 64 2.71 9.99 7.51
CA ALA A 64 2.45 8.94 8.45
C ALA A 64 2.26 9.47 9.89
N GLN A 65 2.96 10.56 10.25
CA GLN A 65 2.78 11.26 11.53
C GLN A 65 1.52 12.13 11.53
N ASP A 66 1.36 13.00 10.55
CA ASP A 66 0.39 14.09 10.57
C ASP A 66 -0.88 13.78 9.74
N GLY A 67 -0.84 12.73 8.92
CA GLY A 67 -1.86 12.50 7.89
C GLY A 67 -1.58 13.31 6.63
N TYR A 68 -2.54 13.32 5.70
CA TYR A 68 -2.38 14.04 4.45
C TYR A 68 -2.71 15.52 4.62
N LEU A 69 -1.87 16.39 4.07
CA LEU A 69 -2.10 17.83 4.06
C LEU A 69 -2.28 18.31 2.63
N LEU A 70 -3.51 18.68 2.26
CA LEU A 70 -3.84 19.13 0.90
C LEU A 70 -2.99 20.33 0.45
N CYS A 71 -2.64 21.22 1.38
CA CYS A 71 -1.80 22.39 1.10
C CYS A 71 -0.39 22.04 0.59
N LYS A 72 0.10 20.81 0.88
CA LYS A 72 1.37 20.29 0.34
C LYS A 72 1.22 19.65 -1.04
N GLY A 73 -0.01 19.40 -1.48
CA GLY A 73 -0.31 18.83 -2.79
C GLY A 73 0.05 19.77 -3.93
N LYS A 74 0.63 19.21 -4.99
CA LYS A 74 1.00 19.93 -6.22
C LYS A 74 0.42 19.18 -7.42
N ARG A 75 0.15 19.90 -8.51
CA ARG A 75 -0.26 19.35 -9.82
C ARG A 75 -1.54 18.49 -9.77
N PHE A 76 -2.68 19.17 -9.68
CA PHE A 76 -4.02 18.59 -9.59
C PHE A 76 -4.65 18.36 -10.97
N ARG A 77 -4.17 17.35 -11.73
CA ARG A 77 -4.56 17.15 -13.14
C ARG A 77 -6.05 16.86 -13.35
N PHE A 78 -6.68 16.09 -12.47
CA PHE A 78 -8.06 15.60 -12.60
C PHE A 78 -8.99 16.18 -11.53
N GLY A 79 -8.59 17.30 -10.91
CA GLY A 79 -9.30 17.91 -9.79
C GLY A 79 -8.41 18.09 -8.57
N ARG A 80 -8.70 19.13 -7.77
CA ARG A 80 -7.96 19.45 -6.55
C ARG A 80 -8.34 18.47 -5.44
N GLY A 81 -7.33 17.81 -4.87
CA GLY A 81 -7.52 16.83 -3.80
C GLY A 81 -6.30 15.93 -3.64
N ILE A 82 -6.34 15.05 -2.65
CA ILE A 82 -5.31 14.05 -2.40
C ILE A 82 -5.63 12.79 -3.21
N TYR A 83 -4.67 12.36 -4.02
CA TYR A 83 -4.84 11.27 -4.97
C TYR A 83 -4.50 9.93 -4.30
N SER A 84 -5.34 8.95 -4.49
CA SER A 84 -5.08 7.55 -4.17
C SER A 84 -5.68 6.66 -5.25
N THR A 85 -5.57 5.35 -5.11
CA THR A 85 -6.16 4.40 -6.07
C THR A 85 -6.50 3.09 -5.36
N PRO A 86 -7.56 2.37 -5.76
CA PRO A 86 -7.84 1.04 -5.23
C PRO A 86 -6.82 -0.01 -5.69
N ASP A 87 -5.90 0.32 -6.60
CA ASP A 87 -4.95 -0.61 -7.21
C ASP A 87 -3.51 -0.28 -6.81
N ILE A 88 -2.87 -1.19 -6.06
CA ILE A 88 -1.51 -0.96 -5.57
C ILE A 88 -0.47 -0.88 -6.68
N ASP A 89 -0.68 -1.57 -7.80
CA ASP A 89 0.24 -1.53 -8.93
C ASP A 89 0.23 -0.13 -9.57
N VAL A 90 -0.96 0.48 -9.69
CA VAL A 90 -1.11 1.88 -10.10
C VAL A 90 -0.42 2.84 -9.12
N ALA A 91 -0.61 2.65 -7.81
CA ALA A 91 0.02 3.49 -6.80
C ALA A 91 1.56 3.39 -6.83
N SER A 92 2.08 2.19 -7.08
CA SER A 92 3.52 1.91 -7.09
C SER A 92 4.28 2.69 -8.16
N ARG A 93 3.62 3.07 -9.27
CA ARG A 93 4.20 3.92 -10.32
C ARG A 93 4.57 5.32 -9.83
N TYR A 94 3.98 5.75 -8.72
CA TYR A 94 4.22 7.04 -8.07
C TYR A 94 5.10 6.92 -6.82
N ALA A 95 5.48 5.70 -6.42
CA ALA A 95 6.32 5.46 -5.26
C ALA A 95 7.80 5.72 -5.57
N THR A 96 8.50 6.36 -4.63
CA THR A 96 9.96 6.42 -4.68
C THR A 96 10.57 5.06 -4.39
N LYS A 97 11.68 4.77 -5.08
CA LYS A 97 12.53 3.61 -4.82
C LYS A 97 13.50 3.92 -3.68
N TYR A 98 13.58 3.00 -2.73
CA TYR A 98 14.47 3.05 -1.58
C TYR A 98 15.60 2.07 -1.77
N THR A 99 16.83 2.55 -1.68
CA THR A 99 18.01 1.68 -1.70
C THR A 99 18.31 1.22 -0.29
N PHE A 100 18.35 -0.10 -0.08
CA PHE A 100 18.73 -0.67 1.20
C PHE A 100 19.58 -1.93 0.97
N ASN A 101 20.79 -1.94 1.53
CA ASN A 101 21.78 -3.02 1.34
C ASN A 101 22.03 -3.37 -0.15
N GLY A 102 22.08 -2.37 -1.02
CA GLY A 102 22.30 -2.56 -2.47
C GLY A 102 21.05 -2.99 -3.25
N GLU A 103 19.91 -3.22 -2.58
CA GLU A 103 18.65 -3.59 -3.23
C GLU A 103 17.66 -2.43 -3.26
N GLN A 104 16.83 -2.38 -4.29
CA GLN A 104 15.80 -1.36 -4.48
C GLN A 104 14.44 -1.85 -3.98
N TYR A 105 13.72 -1.00 -3.25
CA TYR A 105 12.41 -1.28 -2.66
C TYR A 105 11.40 -0.19 -3.01
N LEU A 106 10.15 -0.58 -3.27
CA LEU A 106 9.01 0.32 -3.40
C LEU A 106 8.24 0.32 -2.07
N VAL A 107 7.82 1.51 -1.64
CA VAL A 107 6.97 1.69 -0.46
C VAL A 107 5.72 2.45 -0.87
N VAL A 108 4.56 1.97 -0.45
CA VAL A 108 3.25 2.54 -0.76
C VAL A 108 2.42 2.64 0.52
N PHE A 109 1.74 3.76 0.74
CA PHE A 109 0.78 3.87 1.83
C PHE A 109 -0.46 3.05 1.51
N GLN A 110 -0.94 2.32 2.51
CA GLN A 110 -2.28 1.76 2.52
C GLN A 110 -3.18 2.68 3.36
N ASN A 111 -4.30 3.09 2.77
CA ASN A 111 -5.20 4.09 3.32
C ASN A 111 -6.62 3.55 3.50
N ARG A 112 -7.38 4.24 4.34
CA ARG A 112 -8.83 4.20 4.39
C ARG A 112 -9.37 5.52 3.86
N VAL A 113 -10.38 5.48 3.00
CA VAL A 113 -10.91 6.65 2.29
C VAL A 113 -12.33 6.93 2.71
N ASN A 114 -12.68 8.18 3.02
CA ASN A 114 -14.06 8.54 3.31
C ASN A 114 -14.90 8.38 2.03
N PRO A 115 -15.87 7.45 1.98
CA PRO A 115 -16.64 7.21 0.76
C PRO A 115 -17.62 8.34 0.45
N ASN A 116 -18.01 9.15 1.44
CA ASN A 116 -19.04 10.19 1.27
C ASN A 116 -18.58 11.36 0.41
N ASN A 117 -17.28 11.68 0.45
CA ASN A 117 -16.68 12.81 -0.28
C ASN A 117 -15.80 12.36 -1.45
N LEU A 118 -15.78 11.05 -1.74
CA LEU A 118 -14.85 10.45 -2.68
C LEU A 118 -15.23 10.77 -4.14
N VAL A 119 -14.31 11.41 -4.87
CA VAL A 119 -14.41 11.59 -6.32
C VAL A 119 -13.62 10.49 -7.03
N ARG A 120 -14.24 9.81 -8.00
CA ARG A 120 -13.63 8.69 -8.75
C ARG A 120 -13.40 9.10 -10.20
N ILE A 121 -12.17 8.91 -10.67
CA ILE A 121 -11.73 9.17 -12.04
C ILE A 121 -11.45 7.83 -12.71
N SER A 122 -12.10 7.59 -13.84
CA SER A 122 -12.09 6.29 -14.52
C SER A 122 -10.72 5.96 -15.13
N LYS A 123 -10.42 4.67 -15.32
CA LYS A 123 -9.21 4.23 -16.04
C LYS A 123 -9.14 4.80 -17.46
N SER A 124 -10.28 4.89 -18.16
CA SER A 124 -10.35 5.46 -19.51
C SER A 124 -9.92 6.93 -19.55
N GLU A 125 -10.19 7.68 -18.47
CA GLU A 125 -9.84 9.10 -18.37
C GLU A 125 -8.39 9.31 -17.93
N THR A 126 -7.85 8.45 -17.06
CA THR A 126 -6.45 8.56 -16.62
C THR A 126 -5.45 7.89 -17.57
N GLY A 127 -5.91 6.96 -18.41
CA GLY A 127 -5.09 6.13 -19.29
C GLY A 127 -4.22 5.08 -18.57
N ILE A 128 -4.27 5.02 -17.23
CA ILE A 128 -3.40 4.16 -16.42
C ILE A 128 -4.22 3.25 -15.51
N GLY A 129 -5.15 3.82 -14.75
CA GLY A 129 -5.92 3.10 -13.74
C GLY A 129 -6.90 4.02 -13.02
N GLU A 130 -7.84 3.45 -12.27
CA GLU A 130 -8.82 4.25 -11.53
C GLU A 130 -8.15 5.10 -10.44
N TYR A 131 -8.41 6.41 -10.42
CA TYR A 131 -7.93 7.32 -9.38
C TYR A 131 -9.07 7.75 -8.47
N TRP A 132 -8.74 7.89 -7.20
CA TRP A 132 -9.62 8.30 -6.12
C TRP A 132 -9.10 9.62 -5.55
N ILE A 133 -9.92 10.66 -5.57
CA ILE A 133 -9.56 11.99 -5.10
C ILE A 133 -10.35 12.27 -3.82
N SER A 134 -9.61 12.43 -2.73
CA SER A 134 -10.12 12.91 -1.45
C SER A 134 -10.01 14.44 -1.40
N PRO A 135 -11.11 15.19 -1.25
CA PRO A 135 -11.07 16.65 -1.24
C PRO A 135 -10.24 17.23 -0.09
N ASP A 136 -10.23 16.57 1.07
CA ASP A 136 -9.52 17.02 2.28
C ASP A 136 -8.63 15.92 2.90
N GLY A 137 -7.69 16.32 3.76
CA GLY A 137 -6.84 15.41 4.54
C GLY A 137 -7.62 14.50 5.49
N ALA A 138 -8.74 14.96 6.04
CA ALA A 138 -9.62 14.17 6.89
C ALA A 138 -10.28 13.00 6.16
N ASP A 139 -10.42 13.11 4.83
CA ASP A 139 -11.05 12.11 3.96
C ASP A 139 -10.10 10.98 3.51
N LEU A 140 -8.84 11.01 3.93
CA LEU A 140 -7.86 9.96 3.61
C LEU A 140 -6.93 9.68 4.80
N ARG A 141 -6.99 8.44 5.31
CA ARG A 141 -6.28 8.06 6.54
C ARG A 141 -5.25 6.97 6.25
N PRO A 142 -3.94 7.23 6.35
CA PRO A 142 -2.93 6.17 6.22
C PRO A 142 -2.99 5.28 7.46
N TYR A 143 -2.99 3.96 7.26
CA TYR A 143 -3.02 2.98 8.36
C TYR A 143 -2.06 1.80 8.15
N GLY A 144 -1.35 1.76 7.02
CA GLY A 144 -0.33 0.77 6.76
C GLY A 144 0.68 1.24 5.72
N LEU A 145 1.81 0.53 5.68
CA LEU A 145 2.82 0.63 4.64
C LEU A 145 2.92 -0.72 3.95
N CYS A 146 2.89 -0.71 2.62
CA CYS A 146 3.14 -1.86 1.77
C CYS A 146 4.53 -1.72 1.16
N ILE A 147 5.35 -2.77 1.26
CA ILE A 147 6.74 -2.80 0.77
C ILE A 147 6.92 -3.97 -0.20
N LYS A 148 7.57 -3.72 -1.33
CA LYS A 148 7.93 -4.75 -2.32
C LYS A 148 9.34 -4.48 -2.88
N LYS A 149 10.12 -5.53 -3.16
CA LYS A 149 11.41 -5.38 -3.86
C LYS A 149 11.15 -4.94 -5.31
N ALA A 150 11.89 -3.96 -5.80
CA ALA A 150 11.65 -3.38 -7.11
C ALA A 150 12.00 -4.35 -8.25
N ILE A 151 12.95 -5.27 -8.03
CA ILE A 151 13.30 -6.31 -9.01
C ILE A 151 12.09 -7.23 -9.26
N ASP A 152 11.37 -7.66 -8.22
CA ASP A 152 10.13 -8.43 -8.34
C ASP A 152 9.02 -7.67 -9.12
N GLN A 153 9.10 -6.34 -9.21
CA GLN A 153 8.20 -5.55 -10.04
C GLN A 153 8.67 -5.55 -11.50
N ILE A 154 9.97 -5.32 -11.72
CA ILE A 154 10.58 -5.34 -13.06
C ILE A 154 10.38 -6.70 -13.73
N GLU A 155 10.61 -7.81 -13.03
CA GLU A 155 10.38 -9.17 -13.56
C GLU A 155 8.91 -9.41 -13.93
N LYS A 156 7.97 -8.92 -13.10
CA LYS A 156 6.53 -9.00 -13.39
C LYS A 156 6.17 -8.19 -14.63
N ASP A 157 6.66 -6.96 -14.73
CA ASP A 157 6.40 -6.07 -15.86
C ASP A 157 7.01 -6.63 -17.16
N LEU A 158 8.23 -7.18 -17.09
CA LEU A 158 8.88 -7.87 -18.21
C LEU A 158 8.09 -9.11 -18.66
N LYS A 159 7.54 -9.88 -17.71
CA LYS A 159 6.71 -11.05 -18.05
C LYS A 159 5.42 -10.65 -18.75
N ILE A 160 4.74 -9.60 -18.27
CA ILE A 160 3.53 -9.06 -18.90
C ILE A 160 3.84 -8.54 -20.31
N ALA A 161 4.93 -7.78 -20.47
CA ALA A 161 5.34 -7.25 -21.78
C ALA A 161 5.64 -8.38 -22.79
N LYS A 162 6.26 -9.48 -22.35
CA LYS A 162 6.49 -10.68 -23.17
C LYS A 162 5.17 -11.37 -23.57
N GLU A 163 4.23 -11.51 -22.64
CA GLU A 163 2.92 -12.10 -22.93
C GLU A 163 2.07 -11.23 -23.89
N GLU A 164 2.26 -9.91 -23.87
CA GLU A 164 1.66 -8.97 -24.83
C GLU A 164 2.37 -9.01 -26.19
N SER A 165 3.71 -9.08 -26.24
CA SER A 165 4.47 -9.12 -27.51
C SER A 165 4.31 -10.43 -28.28
N HIS A 166 4.14 -11.56 -27.57
CA HIS A 166 3.91 -12.85 -28.19
C HIS A 166 2.51 -12.96 -28.84
N LYS A 167 1.56 -12.11 -28.43
CA LYS A 167 0.27 -11.95 -29.13
C LYS A 167 0.40 -11.17 -30.44
N ASP A 168 1.44 -10.34 -30.57
CA ASP A 168 1.77 -9.55 -31.76
C ASP A 168 2.88 -10.18 -32.63
N GLY A 169 3.36 -11.38 -32.29
CA GLY A 169 4.28 -12.16 -33.13
C GLY A 169 5.73 -11.68 -33.16
N SER A 170 6.19 -10.92 -32.17
CA SER A 170 7.62 -10.53 -32.05
C SER A 170 8.28 -11.14 -30.80
N ASP A 171 9.33 -11.93 -31.04
CA ASP A 171 10.13 -12.55 -29.99
C ASP A 171 11.21 -11.58 -29.48
N LEU A 172 11.23 -11.36 -28.17
CA LEU A 172 12.26 -10.58 -27.47
C LEU A 172 13.16 -11.54 -26.68
N ASP A 173 14.38 -11.78 -27.20
CA ASP A 173 15.44 -12.48 -26.47
C ASP A 173 15.94 -11.61 -25.31
N VAL A 174 15.93 -12.15 -24.09
CA VAL A 174 16.48 -11.47 -22.91
C VAL A 174 17.56 -12.35 -22.29
N LEU A 175 18.78 -11.81 -22.26
CA LEU A 175 19.98 -12.36 -21.66
C LEU A 175 19.80 -12.69 -20.17
N GLU A 176 20.21 -13.88 -19.74
CA GLU A 176 20.33 -14.28 -18.33
C GLU A 176 21.38 -13.41 -17.63
N ILE A 177 21.03 -12.89 -16.45
CA ILE A 177 21.92 -12.11 -15.58
C ILE A 177 22.18 -12.94 -14.33
N ASP A 178 23.44 -13.28 -14.08
CA ASP A 178 23.89 -13.95 -12.86
C ASP A 178 23.75 -13.03 -11.62
N LEU A 179 22.96 -13.45 -10.63
CA LEU A 179 22.72 -12.70 -9.38
C LEU A 179 23.58 -13.24 -8.21
N PRO A 180 24.32 -12.38 -7.48
CA PRO A 180 25.16 -12.82 -6.37
C PRO A 180 24.35 -13.15 -5.09
N SER A 181 24.92 -14.09 -4.31
CA SER A 181 24.55 -14.53 -2.94
C SER A 181 23.32 -13.87 -2.30
N ILE A 182 22.18 -14.56 -2.41
CA ILE A 182 20.88 -14.12 -1.91
C ILE A 182 20.87 -14.18 -0.38
N LYS A 183 20.90 -13.01 0.30
CA LYS A 183 20.40 -12.91 1.68
C LYS A 183 18.94 -13.35 1.67
N THR A 184 18.55 -14.21 2.60
CA THR A 184 17.16 -14.67 2.67
C THR A 184 16.22 -13.48 2.79
N LYS A 185 15.05 -13.56 2.15
CA LYS A 185 14.01 -12.51 2.18
C LYS A 185 13.78 -12.00 3.61
N LYS A 186 13.75 -12.89 4.61
CA LYS A 186 13.59 -12.57 6.04
C LYS A 186 14.67 -11.62 6.59
N GLN A 187 15.93 -11.81 6.20
CA GLN A 187 17.06 -11.01 6.67
C GLN A 187 17.05 -9.60 6.07
N VAL A 188 16.76 -9.47 4.77
CA VAL A 188 16.70 -8.14 4.14
C VAL A 188 15.54 -7.34 4.71
N HIS A 189 14.40 -7.98 4.91
CA HIS A 189 13.23 -7.34 5.50
C HIS A 189 13.46 -6.89 6.94
N SER A 190 14.09 -7.70 7.79
CA SER A 190 14.37 -7.32 9.18
C SER A 190 15.27 -6.09 9.24
N SER A 191 16.24 -6.04 8.33
CA SER A 191 17.20 -4.95 8.23
C SER A 191 16.56 -3.66 7.66
N LEU A 192 15.68 -3.75 6.66
CA LEU A 192 14.92 -2.61 6.14
C LEU A 192 13.98 -2.02 7.22
N MET A 193 13.34 -2.88 8.01
CA MET A 193 12.50 -2.45 9.14
C MET A 193 13.31 -1.67 10.19
N ILE A 194 14.53 -2.13 10.49
CA ILE A 194 15.44 -1.43 11.40
C ILE A 194 15.83 -0.06 10.83
N SER A 195 16.16 0.01 9.54
CA SER A 195 16.46 1.28 8.86
C SER A 195 15.28 2.27 8.90
N ILE A 196 14.07 1.80 8.59
CA ILE A 196 12.84 2.62 8.68
C ILE A 196 12.62 3.12 10.12
N LYS A 197 12.85 2.26 11.12
CA LYS A 197 12.79 2.65 12.54
C LYS A 197 13.82 3.74 12.89
N GLN A 198 15.05 3.63 12.41
CA GLN A 198 16.11 4.62 12.65
C GLN A 198 15.82 5.97 12.01
N GLN A 199 15.17 5.99 10.84
CA GLN A 199 14.75 7.22 10.15
C GLN A 199 13.51 7.87 10.77
N LEU A 200 12.73 7.11 11.54
CA LEU A 200 11.53 7.54 12.24
C LEU A 200 11.67 7.31 13.76
N PRO A 201 12.63 7.95 14.44
CA PRO A 201 13.03 7.60 15.81
C PRO A 201 11.92 7.78 16.87
N ASN A 202 10.88 8.58 16.58
CA ASN A 202 9.74 8.80 17.48
C ASN A 202 8.55 7.87 17.16
N TRP A 203 8.74 6.87 16.31
CA TRP A 203 7.74 5.85 16.02
C TRP A 203 7.91 4.64 16.93
N TRP A 204 7.02 4.53 17.91
CA TRP A 204 6.78 3.28 18.60
C TRP A 204 6.08 2.31 17.64
N ILE A 205 6.85 1.62 16.79
CA ILE A 205 6.39 0.34 16.23
C ILE A 205 6.63 -0.67 17.34
N GLN A 206 5.56 -0.99 18.09
CA GLN A 206 5.56 -2.09 19.04
C GLN A 206 5.82 -3.38 18.25
N ILE A 207 7.08 -3.79 18.25
CA ILE A 207 7.52 -5.12 17.86
C ILE A 207 7.77 -5.82 19.18
N ASP A 208 6.68 -6.29 19.79
CA ASP A 208 6.66 -7.58 20.48
C ASP A 208 5.25 -7.88 21.00
N ASN A 209 4.87 -9.12 20.73
CA ASN A 209 3.71 -9.87 21.21
C ASN A 209 2.36 -9.66 20.52
N LYS A 210 1.91 -10.78 19.93
CA LYS A 210 0.54 -11.19 19.60
C LYS A 210 -0.35 -10.12 18.96
N LEU A 211 -0.75 -10.45 17.74
CA LEU A 211 -2.02 -10.06 17.17
C LEU A 211 -3.16 -10.24 18.17
N VAL A 212 -3.51 -9.18 18.89
CA VAL A 212 -4.75 -9.10 19.62
C VAL A 212 -5.27 -7.67 19.47
N VAL A 213 -6.27 -7.52 18.60
CA VAL A 213 -7.28 -6.48 18.76
C VAL A 213 -8.55 -7.22 19.16
N ASN A 214 -8.91 -7.14 20.44
CA ASN A 214 -10.22 -7.53 21.01
C ASN A 214 -10.79 -8.88 20.56
N GLY A 215 -10.06 -9.98 20.75
CA GLY A 215 -10.60 -11.34 20.56
C GLY A 215 -10.99 -11.71 19.12
N ASN A 216 -10.79 -10.81 18.16
CA ASN A 216 -10.87 -11.10 16.73
C ASN A 216 -9.46 -10.98 16.16
N GLU A 217 -8.81 -12.12 15.95
CA GLU A 217 -7.51 -12.19 15.28
C GLU A 217 -7.56 -11.42 13.94
N PHE A 218 -7.01 -10.21 13.91
CA PHE A 218 -6.59 -9.62 12.64
C PHE A 218 -5.37 -10.38 12.18
N ARG A 219 -5.53 -11.57 11.61
CA ARG A 219 -4.41 -12.24 10.93
C ARG A 219 -4.00 -11.31 9.78
N PRO A 220 -2.76 -10.77 9.73
CA PRO A 220 -2.25 -10.29 8.47
C PRO A 220 -2.34 -11.52 7.56
N ASP A 221 -3.12 -11.42 6.48
CA ASP A 221 -3.08 -12.36 5.36
C ASP A 221 -1.68 -12.24 4.73
N VAL A 222 -0.64 -12.65 5.46
CA VAL A 222 0.52 -13.29 4.88
C VAL A 222 -0.03 -14.65 4.49
N GLY A 223 -0.47 -14.78 3.23
CA GLY A 223 -0.85 -16.07 2.66
C GLY A 223 0.23 -17.07 3.06
N GLY A 224 -0.19 -18.11 3.77
CA GLY A 224 0.70 -19.13 4.30
C GLY A 224 1.50 -19.73 3.16
N TRP A 225 2.81 -19.53 3.21
CA TRP A 225 3.75 -20.45 2.58
C TRP A 225 4.15 -21.40 3.70
N ASN A 226 3.64 -22.62 3.65
CA ASN A 226 4.23 -23.71 4.42
C ASN A 226 5.66 -23.97 3.91
N PRO A 227 6.56 -24.44 4.79
CA PRO A 227 7.98 -24.65 4.48
C PRO A 227 8.25 -25.49 3.25
#